data_AF-A0A2N2RYQ5-F1
#
_entry.id   AF-A0A2N2RYQ5-F1
#
_cell.length_a   1.000
_cell.length_b   1.000
_cell.length_c   1.000
_cell.angle_alpha   90.00
_cell.angle_beta   90.00
_cell.angle_gamma   90.00
#
_symmetry.space_group_name_H-M   'P 1'
#
loop_
_entity.id
_entity.type
_entity.pdbx_description
1 polymer ?
#
loop_
_entity_poly.entity_id
_entity_poly.type
_entity_poly.pdbx_seq_one_letter_code
_entity_poly.pdbx_strand_id
1 'polypeptide(L)'
;MKSLKSKSLTALSIALLTGIVFGNSAQAATCTLDSVTITSIETSPLDNSGVVYTGSQSATGCLGTIKINGVNGDGTLSTDENIGRIEDGLLNGEKKGSTTVLLGNEFLTTSADQMLDLDGNGVATDPGWIKLAKSNYSGGSWSAMEYSTNPLDALGNSLIEQVLRVAFNCSNTGCTEGSWEIETTVDIIAKVQAVLGRNAFDHLAFVLHSGQDGFAVYDFNFNLLGQGIPGFDFVTPYSFTGEWNTDDFTNDKGDAQTISYISVWARDPQPSSDVPEPASLALLGLGLLGVAVIRHRKS
;
A
#
# COMPACT_ATOMS: atom_id res chain seq x y z
N MET A 1 51.67 50.44 -19.97
CA MET A 1 52.09 49.09 -20.41
C MET A 1 52.90 48.43 -19.31
N LYS A 2 52.41 47.28 -18.79
CA LYS A 2 53.14 46.21 -18.04
C LYS A 2 53.79 46.64 -16.69
N SER A 3 53.71 45.90 -15.57
CA SER A 3 53.19 44.56 -15.25
C SER A 3 53.53 44.22 -13.77
N LEU A 4 52.61 43.51 -13.07
CA LEU A 4 52.84 42.40 -12.08
C LEU A 4 53.55 42.77 -10.75
N LYS A 5 53.30 42.21 -9.54
CA LYS A 5 52.57 41.03 -9.03
C LYS A 5 52.67 41.07 -7.47
N SER A 6 51.67 40.59 -6.73
CA SER A 6 51.77 39.80 -5.47
C SER A 6 50.36 39.63 -4.88
N LYS A 7 49.70 38.46 -4.92
CA LYS A 7 49.71 37.34 -3.93
C LYS A 7 49.51 37.85 -2.48
N SER A 8 48.66 37.31 -1.60
CA SER A 8 47.70 36.20 -1.50
C SER A 8 47.15 36.29 -0.05
N LEU A 9 45.89 35.93 0.23
CA LEU A 9 45.34 35.29 1.46
C LEU A 9 43.81 35.41 1.37
N THR A 10 43.09 34.40 0.88
CA THR A 10 42.49 33.30 1.66
C THR A 10 41.66 33.81 2.85
N ALA A 11 40.37 34.03 2.62
CA ALA A 11 39.34 33.94 3.64
C ALA A 11 38.20 33.10 3.05
N LEU A 12 38.24 31.81 3.36
CA LEU A 12 37.20 30.85 3.07
C LEU A 12 36.03 31.17 4.03
N SER A 13 35.04 31.91 3.56
CA SER A 13 33.79 32.11 4.33
C SER A 13 32.99 30.82 4.33
N ILE A 14 33.26 29.96 5.32
CA ILE A 14 32.32 28.95 5.78
C ILE A 14 31.39 29.67 6.75
N ALA A 15 30.17 29.97 6.31
CA ALA A 15 29.09 30.36 7.20
C ALA A 15 27.79 29.71 6.71
N LEU A 16 27.48 28.60 7.39
CA LEU A 16 26.22 27.86 7.49
C LEU A 16 25.08 28.37 6.59
N LEU A 17 24.72 27.58 5.58
CA LEU A 17 23.32 27.44 5.20
C LEU A 17 22.60 26.83 6.40
N THR A 18 22.02 27.67 7.25
CA THR A 18 20.92 27.23 8.10
C THR A 18 19.79 26.81 7.17
N GLY A 19 19.67 25.50 6.94
CA GLY A 19 18.45 24.93 6.39
C GLY A 19 17.33 25.33 7.33
N ILE A 20 16.54 26.32 6.94
CA ILE A 20 15.27 26.59 7.59
C ILE A 20 14.39 25.43 7.16
N VAL A 21 14.39 24.37 7.96
CA VAL A 21 13.33 23.39 7.93
C VAL A 21 12.11 24.14 8.43
N PHE A 22 11.30 24.67 7.50
CA PHE A 22 9.92 24.99 7.80
C PHE A 22 9.22 23.64 8.01
N GLY A 23 9.39 23.08 9.21
CA GLY A 23 8.47 22.10 9.74
C GLY A 23 7.17 22.84 9.98
N ASN A 24 6.32 22.90 8.96
CA ASN A 24 4.89 22.97 9.23
C ASN A 24 4.55 21.64 9.88
N SER A 25 4.68 21.57 11.20
CA SER A 25 4.03 20.54 11.98
C SER A 25 2.53 20.81 11.84
N ALA A 26 1.94 20.23 10.78
CA ALA A 26 0.53 19.87 10.82
C ALA A 26 0.37 19.05 12.10
N GLN A 27 -0.45 19.55 13.02
CA GLN A 27 -0.89 18.74 14.15
C GLN A 27 -1.73 17.62 13.54
N ALA A 28 -1.10 16.47 13.27
CA ALA A 28 -1.84 15.23 13.16
C ALA A 28 -2.58 15.07 14.49
N ALA A 29 -3.92 15.14 14.48
CA ALA A 29 -4.63 14.61 15.62
C ALA A 29 -4.37 13.10 15.64
N THR A 30 -4.32 12.54 16.84
CA THR A 30 -4.09 11.12 16.99
C THR A 30 -5.29 10.38 16.41
N CYS A 31 -5.04 9.51 15.44
CA CYS A 31 -6.03 8.51 15.04
C CYS A 31 -6.03 7.38 16.06
N THR A 32 -7.12 6.62 16.06
CA THR A 32 -7.30 5.44 16.87
C THR A 32 -7.16 4.19 16.02
N LEU A 33 -6.61 3.12 16.60
CA LEU A 33 -6.36 1.88 15.85
C LEU A 33 -7.63 1.05 15.62
N ASP A 34 -8.73 1.38 16.28
CA ASP A 34 -10.03 0.72 16.19
C ASP A 34 -11.01 1.41 15.25
N SER A 35 -10.62 2.54 14.62
CA SER A 35 -11.41 3.18 13.57
C SER A 35 -11.57 2.34 12.31
N VAL A 36 -10.63 1.42 12.04
CA VAL A 36 -10.78 0.37 11.03
C VAL A 36 -10.31 -0.94 11.64
N THR A 37 -11.12 -1.99 11.52
CA THR A 37 -10.82 -3.31 12.08
C THR A 37 -11.04 -4.40 11.06
N ILE A 38 -10.32 -5.52 11.19
CA ILE A 38 -10.63 -6.79 10.52
C ILE A 38 -11.48 -7.62 11.46
N THR A 39 -12.63 -8.10 10.99
CA THR A 39 -13.54 -8.96 11.75
C THR A 39 -13.46 -10.43 11.35
N SER A 40 -13.16 -10.72 10.09
CA SER A 40 -12.97 -12.08 9.58
C SER A 40 -11.85 -12.13 8.55
N ILE A 41 -11.11 -13.24 8.55
CA ILE A 41 -10.22 -13.62 7.46
C ILE A 41 -10.60 -15.05 7.05
N GLU A 42 -10.82 -15.25 5.77
CA GLU A 42 -11.17 -16.54 5.19
C GLU A 42 -10.24 -16.85 4.02
N THR A 43 -9.87 -18.11 3.82
CA THR A 43 -9.31 -18.52 2.53
C THR A 43 -10.36 -18.27 1.47
N SER A 44 -10.02 -17.55 0.41
CA SER A 44 -10.98 -17.13 -0.60
C SER A 44 -11.68 -18.33 -1.25
N PRO A 45 -12.96 -18.22 -1.61
CA PRO A 45 -13.83 -17.03 -1.53
C PRO A 45 -14.46 -16.78 -0.15
N LEU A 46 -15.21 -15.68 0.01
CA LEU A 46 -16.04 -15.43 1.21
C LEU A 46 -17.28 -16.34 1.18
N ASP A 47 -17.16 -17.54 1.71
CA ASP A 47 -18.23 -18.54 1.77
C ASP A 47 -18.40 -19.21 3.14
N ASN A 48 -17.67 -18.75 4.16
CA ASN A 48 -17.61 -19.29 5.52
C ASN A 48 -17.03 -20.72 5.63
N SER A 49 -16.45 -21.28 4.56
CA SER A 49 -15.87 -22.64 4.59
C SER A 49 -14.41 -22.67 5.03
N GLY A 50 -13.72 -21.53 4.93
CA GLY A 50 -12.27 -21.40 5.10
C GLY A 50 -11.83 -20.37 6.15
N VAL A 51 -12.64 -20.14 7.17
CA VAL A 51 -12.39 -19.11 8.20
C VAL A 51 -11.11 -19.42 8.98
N VAL A 52 -10.12 -18.53 8.89
CA VAL A 52 -8.83 -18.63 9.62
C VAL A 52 -8.76 -17.65 10.79
N TYR A 53 -9.56 -16.59 10.78
CA TYR A 53 -9.65 -15.63 11.86
C TYR A 53 -11.08 -15.12 12.01
N THR A 54 -11.53 -14.97 13.26
CA THR A 54 -12.73 -14.21 13.65
C THR A 54 -12.44 -13.42 14.90
N GLY A 55 -12.79 -12.14 14.93
CA GLY A 55 -12.56 -11.29 16.07
C GLY A 55 -12.74 -9.81 15.75
N SER A 56 -11.92 -8.97 16.37
CA SER A 56 -11.83 -7.55 16.08
C SER A 56 -10.36 -7.17 16.15
N GLN A 57 -9.67 -7.31 15.02
CA GLN A 57 -8.27 -6.94 14.90
C GLN A 57 -8.19 -5.47 14.51
N SER A 58 -7.71 -4.64 15.43
CA SER A 58 -7.37 -3.24 15.16
C SER A 58 -6.23 -3.11 14.15
N ALA A 59 -6.17 -1.96 13.48
CA ALA A 59 -5.03 -1.57 12.66
C ALA A 59 -3.72 -1.67 13.46
N THR A 60 -2.62 -2.05 12.81
CA THR A 60 -1.29 -2.09 13.44
C THR A 60 -0.64 -0.71 13.50
N GLY A 61 -1.05 0.18 12.61
CA GLY A 61 -0.60 1.56 12.58
C GLY A 61 -1.70 2.47 12.09
N CYS A 62 -1.61 3.74 12.46
CA CYS A 62 -2.46 4.74 11.86
C CYS A 62 -1.72 6.08 11.76
N LEU A 63 -2.14 6.90 10.80
CA LEU A 63 -1.68 8.26 10.60
C LEU A 63 -2.89 9.19 10.50
N GLY A 64 -3.05 10.06 11.50
CA GLY A 64 -4.36 10.60 11.88
C GLY A 64 -4.58 12.09 11.66
N THR A 65 -5.84 12.41 11.32
CA THR A 65 -6.43 13.68 10.86
C THR A 65 -5.45 14.65 10.19
N ILE A 66 -4.92 14.23 9.05
CA ILE A 66 -4.09 15.12 8.23
C ILE A 66 -5.00 16.15 7.56
N LYS A 67 -4.89 17.40 8.01
CA LYS A 67 -5.57 18.55 7.40
C LYS A 67 -4.58 19.36 6.58
N ILE A 68 -4.65 19.25 5.26
CA ILE A 68 -3.86 20.11 4.36
C ILE A 68 -4.80 20.77 3.37
N ASN A 69 -4.78 22.10 3.30
CA ASN A 69 -5.65 22.87 2.43
C ASN A 69 -5.54 22.41 0.97
N GLY A 70 -6.67 22.00 0.42
CA GLY A 70 -6.76 21.51 -0.96
C GLY A 70 -6.26 20.08 -1.15
N VAL A 71 -5.67 19.42 -0.15
CA VAL A 71 -5.44 17.97 -0.15
C VAL A 71 -6.61 17.34 0.62
N ASN A 72 -7.68 17.03 -0.10
CA ASN A 72 -8.54 15.97 0.39
C ASN A 72 -7.76 14.68 0.05
N GLY A 73 -7.74 13.65 0.90
CA GLY A 73 -7.15 12.36 0.48
C GLY A 73 -7.87 11.70 -0.73
N ASP A 74 -8.81 12.42 -1.37
CA ASP A 74 -9.80 12.09 -2.40
C ASP A 74 -9.29 11.39 -3.67
N GLY A 75 -8.00 11.08 -3.73
CA GLY A 75 -7.40 10.49 -4.91
C GLY A 75 -7.28 11.47 -6.08
N THR A 76 -7.16 12.79 -5.81
CA THR A 76 -6.60 13.74 -6.78
C THR A 76 -5.14 13.49 -7.09
N LEU A 77 -4.43 12.81 -6.18
CA LEU A 77 -3.17 12.13 -6.43
C LEU A 77 -3.51 10.81 -7.13
N SER A 78 -3.44 10.83 -8.46
CA SER A 78 -3.78 9.67 -9.28
C SER A 78 -2.58 8.77 -9.41
N THR A 79 -2.80 7.48 -9.25
CA THR A 79 -1.79 6.48 -9.60
C THR A 79 -1.75 6.33 -11.11
N ASP A 80 -0.61 6.59 -11.73
CA ASP A 80 -0.39 6.47 -13.18
C ASP A 80 -0.12 5.01 -13.56
N GLU A 81 1.02 4.47 -13.10
CA GLU A 81 1.38 3.06 -13.34
C GLU A 81 0.83 2.14 -12.25
N ASN A 82 0.59 2.68 -11.05
CA ASN A 82 0.05 1.97 -9.90
C ASN A 82 0.82 0.67 -9.58
N ILE A 83 2.14 0.73 -9.68
CA ILE A 83 3.06 -0.38 -9.36
C ILE A 83 3.82 -0.17 -8.04
N GLY A 84 3.62 0.98 -7.40
CA GLY A 84 4.22 1.32 -6.11
C GLY A 84 5.50 2.15 -6.18
N ARG A 85 5.76 2.81 -7.32
CA ARG A 85 6.91 3.72 -7.49
C ARG A 85 6.75 4.96 -6.63
N ILE A 86 7.88 5.51 -6.18
CA ILE A 86 7.87 6.80 -5.48
C ILE A 86 7.24 7.90 -6.36
N GLU A 87 6.50 8.81 -5.73
CA GLU A 87 5.72 9.87 -6.38
C GLU A 87 4.51 9.40 -7.22
N ASP A 88 4.08 8.13 -7.09
CA ASP A 88 2.91 7.57 -7.78
C ASP A 88 1.71 7.33 -6.82
N GLY A 89 0.97 8.38 -6.48
CA GLY A 89 -0.13 8.33 -5.51
C GLY A 89 0.23 8.71 -4.06
N LEU A 90 -0.81 8.89 -3.25
CA LEU A 90 -0.73 9.38 -1.87
C LEU A 90 0.24 8.57 -0.99
N LEU A 91 0.08 7.25 -0.93
CA LEU A 91 0.93 6.39 -0.10
C LEU A 91 2.32 6.17 -0.70
N ASN A 92 2.56 6.59 -1.94
CA ASN A 92 3.90 6.55 -2.53
C ASN A 92 4.63 7.90 -2.50
N GLY A 93 4.08 8.87 -1.75
CA GLY A 93 4.72 10.17 -1.53
C GLY A 93 4.57 11.19 -2.66
N GLU A 94 3.54 11.02 -3.51
CA GLU A 94 3.19 12.03 -4.52
C GLU A 94 2.91 13.40 -3.87
N LYS A 95 3.38 14.46 -4.55
CA LYS A 95 3.32 15.81 -4.03
C LYS A 95 2.05 16.55 -4.45
N LYS A 96 1.40 17.13 -3.43
CA LYS A 96 0.51 18.30 -3.42
C LYS A 96 1.11 19.57 -4.02
N GLY A 97 1.40 19.65 -5.32
CA GLY A 97 2.16 20.78 -5.87
C GLY A 97 3.60 20.77 -5.33
N SER A 98 3.97 21.68 -4.42
CA SER A 98 5.28 21.64 -3.74
C SER A 98 5.25 20.93 -2.37
N THR A 99 4.08 20.44 -1.95
CA THR A 99 3.88 19.89 -0.60
C THR A 99 3.92 18.37 -0.64
N THR A 100 4.91 17.78 0.02
CA THR A 100 4.89 16.36 0.35
C THR A 100 3.88 16.12 1.46
N VAL A 101 2.89 15.26 1.19
CA VAL A 101 1.83 14.93 2.16
C VAL A 101 2.27 13.76 3.03
N LEU A 102 2.71 12.68 2.38
CA LEU A 102 3.33 11.50 2.98
C LEU A 102 4.68 11.26 2.31
N LEU A 103 5.58 10.57 3.00
CA LEU A 103 6.86 10.10 2.48
C LEU A 103 6.74 8.72 1.82
N GLY A 104 5.70 7.97 2.20
CA GLY A 104 5.38 6.62 1.75
C GLY A 104 6.01 5.50 2.59
N ASN A 105 6.90 5.85 3.51
CA ASN A 105 7.57 4.90 4.40
C ASN A 105 7.00 4.88 5.83
N GLU A 106 5.89 5.58 6.10
CA GLU A 106 5.35 5.76 7.45
C GLU A 106 4.98 4.45 8.14
N PHE A 107 4.55 3.45 7.38
CA PHE A 107 4.14 2.14 7.90
C PHE A 107 5.22 1.06 7.75
N LEU A 108 6.39 1.43 7.20
CA LEU A 108 7.50 0.51 7.02
C LEU A 108 8.32 0.42 8.31
N THR A 109 7.85 -0.42 9.22
CA THR A 109 8.26 -0.40 10.64
C THR A 109 9.04 -1.64 11.06
N THR A 110 9.02 -2.69 10.25
CA THR A 110 9.76 -3.93 10.50
C THR A 110 10.93 -4.10 9.54
N SER A 111 11.84 -5.03 9.84
CA SER A 111 12.95 -5.36 8.94
C SER A 111 12.51 -6.01 7.62
N ALA A 112 11.27 -6.52 7.56
CA ALA A 112 10.66 -7.04 6.34
C ALA A 112 10.10 -5.90 5.46
N ASP A 113 9.84 -4.73 6.04
CA ASP A 113 9.21 -3.60 5.36
C ASP A 113 10.28 -2.75 4.65
N GLN A 114 10.89 -3.29 3.60
CA GLN A 114 11.94 -2.61 2.86
C GLN A 114 11.37 -1.75 1.72
N MET A 115 11.98 -0.59 1.47
CA MET A 115 11.80 0.12 0.20
C MET A 115 12.24 -0.79 -0.96
N LEU A 116 11.72 -0.52 -2.16
CA LEU A 116 11.86 -1.38 -3.34
C LEU A 116 12.61 -0.64 -4.45
N ASP A 117 13.20 -1.40 -5.36
CA ASP A 117 13.84 -0.91 -6.58
C ASP A 117 12.96 -1.32 -7.78
N LEU A 118 11.91 -0.56 -8.05
CA LEU A 118 10.91 -0.85 -9.10
C LEU A 118 11.24 -0.20 -10.44
N ASP A 119 12.25 0.67 -10.47
CA ASP A 119 12.79 1.25 -11.70
C ASP A 119 14.09 0.55 -12.17
N GLY A 120 14.64 -0.37 -11.36
CA GLY A 120 15.78 -1.22 -11.71
C GLY A 120 17.11 -0.46 -11.70
N ASN A 121 17.19 0.62 -10.95
CA ASN A 121 18.37 1.48 -10.88
C ASN A 121 19.41 1.02 -9.84
N GLY A 122 19.10 -0.02 -9.06
CA GLY A 122 19.94 -0.58 -7.99
C GLY A 122 19.77 0.10 -6.64
N VAL A 123 18.84 1.05 -6.50
CA VAL A 123 18.58 1.82 -5.28
C VAL A 123 17.12 1.64 -4.87
N ALA A 124 16.94 1.06 -3.69
CA ALA A 124 15.62 0.86 -3.11
C ALA A 124 15.02 2.17 -2.59
N THR A 125 14.22 2.86 -3.42
CA THR A 125 13.55 4.13 -3.06
C THR A 125 12.03 4.09 -3.18
N ASP A 126 11.45 3.00 -3.67
CA ASP A 126 10.02 2.90 -3.95
C ASP A 126 9.24 2.30 -2.77
N PRO A 127 8.18 2.96 -2.27
CA PRO A 127 7.40 2.45 -1.15
C PRO A 127 6.65 1.14 -1.41
N GLY A 128 6.17 0.93 -2.64
CA GLY A 128 5.50 -0.31 -3.06
C GLY A 128 3.98 -0.33 -2.90
N TRP A 129 3.32 0.80 -2.66
CA TRP A 129 1.86 0.83 -2.47
C TRP A 129 1.09 0.79 -3.78
N ILE A 130 0.13 -0.11 -3.87
CA ILE A 130 -0.81 -0.27 -4.96
C ILE A 130 -2.18 0.20 -4.47
N LYS A 131 -2.76 1.21 -5.13
CA LYS A 131 -4.14 1.61 -4.89
C LYS A 131 -5.06 0.57 -5.50
N LEU A 132 -5.96 -0.01 -4.72
CA LEU A 132 -6.88 -1.04 -5.20
C LEU A 132 -8.18 -0.41 -5.70
N ALA A 133 -8.91 0.23 -4.80
CA ALA A 133 -10.22 0.77 -5.13
C ALA A 133 -10.57 1.98 -4.26
N LYS A 134 -11.55 2.76 -4.70
CA LYS A 134 -12.18 3.81 -3.91
C LYS A 134 -13.68 3.87 -4.15
N SER A 135 -14.42 4.39 -3.18
CA SER A 135 -15.81 4.82 -3.38
C SER A 135 -16.08 6.10 -2.61
N ASN A 136 -16.90 6.97 -3.19
CA ASN A 136 -17.32 8.22 -2.59
C ASN A 136 -18.70 8.05 -1.95
N TYR A 137 -18.91 8.61 -0.77
CA TYR A 137 -20.21 8.68 -0.15
C TYR A 137 -20.79 10.08 -0.34
N SER A 138 -21.94 10.16 -1.02
CA SER A 138 -22.64 11.43 -1.23
C SER A 138 -24.13 11.20 -1.40
N GLY A 139 -24.95 12.17 -0.96
CA GLY A 139 -26.40 12.10 -1.12
C GLY A 139 -27.08 10.92 -0.41
N GLY A 140 -26.45 10.34 0.61
CA GLY A 140 -26.99 9.19 1.35
C GLY A 140 -26.61 7.82 0.79
N SER A 141 -25.71 7.75 -0.21
CA SER A 141 -25.32 6.50 -0.86
C SER A 141 -23.85 6.48 -1.26
N TRP A 142 -23.26 5.28 -1.30
CA TRP A 142 -21.98 5.03 -1.95
C TRP A 142 -22.10 5.15 -3.47
N SER A 143 -21.09 5.71 -4.12
CA SER A 143 -20.89 5.63 -5.55
C SER A 143 -20.54 4.20 -5.97
N ALA A 144 -20.59 3.92 -7.27
CA ALA A 144 -19.97 2.72 -7.81
C ALA A 144 -18.51 2.63 -7.35
N MET A 145 -18.04 1.40 -7.11
CA MET A 145 -16.64 1.16 -6.76
C MET A 145 -15.76 1.51 -7.96
N GLU A 146 -14.81 2.41 -7.74
CA GLU A 146 -13.81 2.82 -8.73
C GLU A 146 -12.52 2.05 -8.44
N TYR A 147 -12.26 1.01 -9.23
CA TYR A 147 -10.97 0.31 -9.19
C TYR A 147 -9.90 1.13 -9.89
N SER A 148 -8.70 1.17 -9.32
CA SER A 148 -7.57 1.82 -9.99
C SER A 148 -7.25 1.11 -11.31
N THR A 149 -6.85 1.89 -12.30
CA THR A 149 -6.29 1.35 -13.55
C THR A 149 -4.82 1.07 -13.33
N ASN A 150 -4.32 -0.02 -13.92
CA ASN A 150 -2.96 -0.54 -13.77
C ASN A 150 -2.69 -1.15 -12.36
N PRO A 151 -1.77 -2.12 -12.22
CA PRO A 151 -0.82 -2.61 -13.21
C PRO A 151 -1.55 -3.43 -14.28
N LEU A 152 -1.40 -3.05 -15.55
CA LEU A 152 -2.12 -3.70 -16.65
C LEU A 152 -1.82 -5.20 -16.65
N ASP A 153 -2.83 -6.02 -16.89
CA ASP A 153 -2.54 -7.34 -17.44
C ASP A 153 -1.85 -7.19 -18.81
N ALA A 154 -1.18 -8.24 -19.30
CA ALA A 154 -0.50 -8.22 -20.60
C ALA A 154 -1.43 -7.90 -21.80
N LEU A 155 -2.73 -7.77 -21.57
CA LEU A 155 -3.79 -7.52 -22.55
C LEU A 155 -4.40 -6.11 -22.43
N GLY A 156 -3.95 -5.29 -21.48
CA GLY A 156 -4.36 -3.89 -21.33
C GLY A 156 -5.64 -3.66 -20.52
N ASN A 157 -6.12 -4.63 -19.73
CA ASN A 157 -7.26 -4.44 -18.82
C ASN A 157 -6.79 -4.11 -17.39
N SER A 158 -7.67 -3.50 -16.58
CA SER A 158 -7.42 -3.39 -15.14
C SER A 158 -7.46 -4.79 -14.53
N LEU A 159 -6.29 -5.29 -14.07
CA LEU A 159 -6.20 -6.57 -13.39
C LEU A 159 -6.98 -6.56 -12.07
N ILE A 160 -7.01 -5.41 -11.39
CA ILE A 160 -7.50 -5.26 -10.03
C ILE A 160 -8.96 -5.70 -9.93
N GLU A 161 -9.86 -5.15 -10.75
CA GLU A 161 -11.29 -5.52 -10.73
C GLU A 161 -11.57 -6.98 -11.12
N GLN A 162 -10.62 -7.64 -11.80
CA GLN A 162 -10.75 -9.05 -12.21
C GLN A 162 -10.33 -10.04 -11.11
N VAL A 163 -9.54 -9.58 -10.12
CA VAL A 163 -8.98 -10.45 -9.06
C VAL A 163 -9.49 -10.10 -7.68
N LEU A 164 -10.15 -8.96 -7.51
CA LEU A 164 -10.70 -8.56 -6.22
C LEU A 164 -12.01 -7.80 -6.36
N ARG A 165 -12.88 -7.98 -5.36
CA ARG A 165 -14.11 -7.22 -5.16
C ARG A 165 -14.03 -6.48 -3.84
N VAL A 166 -14.21 -5.16 -3.87
CA VAL A 166 -14.36 -4.33 -2.66
C VAL A 166 -15.82 -3.94 -2.48
N ALA A 167 -16.30 -3.92 -1.24
CA ALA A 167 -17.60 -3.37 -0.89
C ALA A 167 -17.53 -2.56 0.41
N PHE A 168 -18.36 -1.52 0.51
CA PHE A 168 -18.56 -0.72 1.72
C PHE A 168 -20.06 -0.59 1.99
N ASN A 169 -20.43 -0.65 3.28
CA ASN A 169 -21.79 -0.44 3.73
C ASN A 169 -21.81 0.57 4.87
N CYS A 170 -22.91 1.31 5.03
CA CYS A 170 -23.15 2.14 6.21
C CYS A 170 -24.08 1.38 7.17
N SER A 171 -23.75 1.39 8.47
CA SER A 171 -24.59 0.77 9.50
C SER A 171 -25.59 1.76 10.12
N ASN A 172 -25.44 3.06 9.85
CA ASN A 172 -26.32 4.10 10.38
C ASN A 172 -26.68 5.18 9.34
N THR A 173 -27.67 6.02 9.65
CA THR A 173 -28.16 7.08 8.75
C THR A 173 -27.14 8.19 8.52
N GLY A 174 -26.23 8.42 9.47
CA GLY A 174 -25.16 9.42 9.35
C GLY A 174 -23.98 8.94 8.51
N CYS A 175 -23.94 7.66 8.14
CA CYS A 175 -22.78 6.95 7.60
C CYS A 175 -21.47 7.35 8.30
N THR A 176 -21.50 7.31 9.63
CA THR A 176 -20.32 7.52 10.49
C THR A 176 -19.70 6.19 10.91
N GLU A 177 -20.35 5.07 10.62
CA GLU A 177 -19.85 3.73 10.87
C GLU A 177 -20.44 2.75 9.87
N GLY A 178 -19.77 1.62 9.66
CA GLY A 178 -20.17 0.64 8.69
C GLY A 178 -19.20 -0.53 8.53
N SER A 179 -19.51 -1.40 7.58
CA SER A 179 -18.69 -2.56 7.26
C SER A 179 -17.98 -2.43 5.92
N TRP A 180 -16.93 -3.23 5.75
CA TRP A 180 -16.18 -3.36 4.51
C TRP A 180 -15.89 -4.84 4.20
N GLU A 181 -15.76 -5.14 2.91
CA GLU A 181 -15.38 -6.46 2.41
C GLU A 181 -14.33 -6.32 1.31
N ILE A 182 -13.34 -7.21 1.32
CA ILE A 182 -12.40 -7.44 0.22
C ILE A 182 -12.39 -8.93 -0.06
N GLU A 183 -13.03 -9.34 -1.16
CA GLU A 183 -13.00 -10.71 -1.63
C GLU A 183 -12.00 -10.84 -2.77
N THR A 184 -11.06 -11.79 -2.67
CA THR A 184 -10.10 -12.08 -3.73
C THR A 184 -10.49 -13.33 -4.51
N THR A 185 -10.07 -13.44 -5.77
CA THR A 185 -10.21 -14.70 -6.51
C THR A 185 -9.22 -15.74 -6.02
N VAL A 186 -9.57 -17.02 -6.17
CA VAL A 186 -8.70 -18.16 -5.80
C VAL A 186 -7.39 -18.23 -6.60
N ASP A 187 -7.29 -17.48 -7.70
CA ASP A 187 -6.11 -17.41 -8.58
C ASP A 187 -5.35 -16.08 -8.48
N ILE A 188 -5.68 -15.22 -7.50
CA ILE A 188 -5.08 -13.88 -7.35
C ILE A 188 -3.55 -13.95 -7.27
N ILE A 189 -3.00 -14.91 -6.52
CA ILE A 189 -1.54 -15.06 -6.34
C ILE A 189 -0.86 -15.25 -7.70
N ALA A 190 -1.35 -16.18 -8.51
CA ALA A 190 -0.79 -16.47 -9.82
C ALA A 190 -0.91 -15.27 -10.78
N LYS A 191 -2.03 -14.55 -10.72
CA LYS A 191 -2.27 -13.37 -11.56
C LYS A 191 -1.42 -12.17 -11.15
N VAL A 192 -1.28 -11.89 -9.86
CA VAL A 192 -0.42 -10.82 -9.34
C VAL A 192 1.05 -11.12 -9.64
N GLN A 193 1.51 -12.37 -9.42
CA GLN A 193 2.86 -12.79 -9.81
C GLN A 193 3.12 -12.63 -11.31
N ALA A 194 2.14 -12.91 -12.17
CA ALA A 194 2.30 -12.78 -13.61
C ALA A 194 2.49 -11.31 -14.07
N VAL A 195 1.97 -10.35 -13.31
CA VAL A 195 2.00 -8.93 -13.66
C VAL A 195 3.09 -8.17 -12.92
N LEU A 196 3.21 -8.38 -11.61
CA LEU A 196 4.16 -7.67 -10.75
C LEU A 196 5.46 -8.46 -10.51
N GLY A 197 5.47 -9.77 -10.76
CA GLY A 197 6.62 -10.64 -10.48
C GLY A 197 6.82 -10.93 -8.99
N ARG A 198 5.83 -10.61 -8.14
CA ARG A 198 5.92 -10.58 -6.67
C ARG A 198 4.72 -11.27 -5.99
N ASN A 199 4.86 -11.56 -4.70
CA ASN A 199 3.95 -12.39 -3.90
C ASN A 199 2.84 -11.59 -3.19
N ALA A 200 2.08 -12.25 -2.30
CA ALA A 200 0.97 -11.64 -1.56
C ALA A 200 1.39 -10.38 -0.81
N PHE A 201 0.44 -9.44 -0.74
CA PHE A 201 0.61 -8.16 -0.09
C PHE A 201 0.97 -8.31 1.39
N ASP A 202 1.93 -7.53 1.86
CA ASP A 202 2.38 -7.52 3.26
C ASP A 202 1.69 -6.45 4.10
N HIS A 203 1.06 -5.47 3.46
CA HIS A 203 0.18 -4.50 4.10
C HIS A 203 -1.16 -4.35 3.37
N LEU A 204 -2.19 -4.04 4.15
CA LEU A 204 -3.48 -3.53 3.70
C LEU A 204 -3.76 -2.21 4.40
N ALA A 205 -4.02 -1.14 3.66
CA ALA A 205 -4.27 0.18 4.20
C ALA A 205 -5.59 0.78 3.73
N PHE A 206 -6.28 1.46 4.64
CA PHE A 206 -7.50 2.21 4.39
C PHE A 206 -7.25 3.70 4.56
N VAL A 207 -7.62 4.50 3.57
CA VAL A 207 -7.65 5.95 3.68
C VAL A 207 -9.10 6.38 3.81
N LEU A 208 -9.47 6.88 4.98
CA LEU A 208 -10.79 7.45 5.25
C LEU A 208 -10.70 8.97 5.18
N HIS A 209 -11.71 9.59 4.60
CA HIS A 209 -11.88 11.03 4.65
C HIS A 209 -13.26 11.40 5.11
N SER A 210 -13.34 12.37 6.01
CA SER A 210 -14.60 12.85 6.54
C SER A 210 -14.51 14.34 6.86
N GLY A 211 -15.66 15.02 6.82
CA GLY A 211 -15.74 16.46 7.08
C GLY A 211 -15.02 17.33 6.04
N GLN A 212 -14.77 18.59 6.41
CA GLN A 212 -13.97 19.54 5.61
C GLN A 212 -12.46 19.35 5.82
N ASP A 213 -12.09 18.46 6.74
CA ASP A 213 -10.98 18.71 7.64
C ASP A 213 -10.05 17.49 7.74
N GLY A 214 -9.94 16.68 6.70
CA GLY A 214 -8.79 15.81 6.52
C GLY A 214 -9.09 14.33 6.34
N PHE A 215 -8.01 13.58 6.19
CA PHE A 215 -8.03 12.14 6.04
C PHE A 215 -7.16 11.48 7.12
N ALA A 216 -7.39 10.21 7.35
CA ALA A 216 -6.51 9.35 8.13
C ALA A 216 -6.21 8.08 7.34
N VAL A 217 -5.04 7.50 7.61
CA VAL A 217 -4.61 6.23 7.03
C VAL A 217 -4.54 5.20 8.14
N TYR A 218 -5.15 4.05 7.95
CA TYR A 218 -5.13 2.92 8.88
C TYR A 218 -4.47 1.74 8.18
N ASP A 219 -3.41 1.21 8.76
CA ASP A 219 -2.56 0.18 8.16
C ASP A 219 -2.65 -1.13 8.96
N PHE A 220 -2.76 -2.24 8.22
CA PHE A 220 -2.63 -3.60 8.72
C PHE A 220 -1.35 -4.21 8.14
N ASN A 221 -0.33 -4.34 8.97
CA ASN A 221 0.94 -4.98 8.65
C ASN A 221 0.84 -6.49 8.96
N PHE A 222 0.78 -7.31 7.92
CA PHE A 222 0.65 -8.76 8.06
C PHE A 222 1.96 -9.44 8.49
N ASN A 223 3.12 -8.78 8.39
CA ASN A 223 4.35 -9.26 9.01
C ASN A 223 4.25 -9.26 10.56
N LEU A 224 3.39 -8.40 11.12
CA LEU A 224 3.07 -8.36 12.54
C LEU A 224 1.86 -9.24 12.88
N LEU A 225 0.76 -9.08 12.14
CA LEU A 225 -0.51 -9.77 12.44
C LEU A 225 -0.45 -11.28 12.16
N GLY A 226 0.22 -11.68 11.07
CA GLY A 226 0.28 -13.09 10.65
C GLY A 226 0.91 -14.01 11.69
N GLN A 227 1.81 -13.49 12.55
CA GLN A 227 2.40 -14.26 13.65
C GLN A 227 1.36 -14.69 14.71
N GLY A 228 0.27 -13.93 14.83
CA GLY A 228 -0.83 -14.18 15.77
C GLY A 228 -2.00 -14.97 15.19
N ILE A 229 -2.01 -15.25 13.88
CA ILE A 229 -3.12 -15.90 13.18
C ILE A 229 -2.67 -17.27 12.69
N PRO A 230 -3.05 -18.37 13.37
CA PRO A 230 -2.67 -19.72 12.97
C PRO A 230 -3.11 -20.04 11.53
N GLY A 231 -2.17 -20.46 10.70
CA GLY A 231 -2.43 -20.85 9.32
C GLY A 231 -2.42 -19.69 8.31
N PHE A 232 -2.28 -18.44 8.76
CA PHE A 232 -2.07 -17.31 7.85
C PHE A 232 -0.68 -17.40 7.20
N ASP A 233 -0.62 -17.18 5.90
CA ASP A 233 0.61 -17.18 5.10
C ASP A 233 0.52 -16.18 3.93
N PHE A 234 1.59 -16.05 3.16
CA PHE A 234 1.67 -15.13 2.01
C PHE A 234 1.54 -15.83 0.65
N VAL A 235 1.06 -17.07 0.63
CA VAL A 235 0.93 -17.88 -0.59
C VAL A 235 -0.49 -18.39 -0.83
N THR A 236 -1.36 -18.22 0.16
CA THR A 236 -2.77 -18.56 0.13
C THR A 236 -3.60 -17.31 -0.19
N PRO A 237 -4.56 -17.38 -1.13
CA PRO A 237 -5.55 -16.33 -1.35
C PRO A 237 -6.45 -16.17 -0.12
N TYR A 238 -6.47 -14.95 0.43
CA TYR A 238 -7.35 -14.59 1.54
C TYR A 238 -8.35 -13.51 1.14
N SER A 239 -9.52 -13.59 1.76
CA SER A 239 -10.56 -12.57 1.73
C SER A 239 -10.81 -12.06 3.14
N PHE A 240 -11.20 -10.80 3.24
CA PHE A 240 -11.24 -10.06 4.49
C PHE A 240 -12.57 -9.35 4.63
N THR A 241 -13.11 -9.36 5.84
CA THR A 241 -14.23 -8.49 6.23
C THR A 241 -13.83 -7.66 7.43
N GLY A 242 -14.50 -6.54 7.62
CA GLY A 242 -14.22 -5.69 8.77
C GLY A 242 -15.22 -4.57 8.96
N GLU A 243 -14.95 -3.76 9.97
CA GLU A 243 -15.74 -2.58 10.31
C GLU A 243 -14.89 -1.32 10.18
N TRP A 244 -15.55 -0.19 10.00
CA TRP A 244 -14.97 1.14 9.98
C TRP A 244 -15.87 2.14 10.72
N ASN A 245 -15.28 3.18 11.28
CA ASN A 245 -16.00 4.34 11.82
C ASN A 245 -15.23 5.64 11.57
N THR A 246 -15.90 6.77 11.81
CA THR A 246 -15.33 8.11 11.65
C THR A 246 -15.16 8.83 12.99
N ASP A 247 -15.00 8.10 14.09
CA ASP A 247 -14.86 8.69 15.43
C ASP A 247 -13.59 9.56 15.57
N ASP A 248 -12.57 9.28 14.76
CA ASP A 248 -11.38 10.13 14.63
C ASP A 248 -11.68 11.50 13.97
N PHE A 249 -12.82 11.65 13.30
CA PHE A 249 -13.21 12.85 12.54
C PHE A 249 -14.38 13.54 13.23
N THR A 250 -14.09 14.33 14.28
CA THR A 250 -15.12 15.04 15.04
C THR A 250 -15.26 16.51 14.62
N ASN A 251 -16.50 17.00 14.65
CA ASN A 251 -16.79 18.42 14.50
C ASN A 251 -16.52 19.21 15.80
N ASP A 252 -16.73 20.52 15.79
CA ASP A 252 -16.54 21.40 16.98
C ASP A 252 -17.38 21.00 18.22
N LYS A 253 -18.39 20.15 18.05
CA LYS A 253 -19.25 19.64 19.12
C LYS A 253 -18.81 18.26 19.64
N GLY A 254 -17.78 17.66 19.03
CA GLY A 254 -17.32 16.32 19.35
C GLY A 254 -18.11 15.20 18.67
N ASP A 255 -19.01 15.52 17.73
CA ASP A 255 -19.78 14.49 17.01
C ASP A 255 -18.97 13.98 15.79
N ALA A 256 -18.95 12.67 15.59
CA ALA A 256 -18.37 12.04 14.41
C ALA A 256 -19.03 12.57 13.12
N GLN A 257 -18.21 12.77 12.09
CA GLN A 257 -18.63 13.35 10.82
C GLN A 257 -18.95 12.26 9.79
N THR A 258 -19.90 12.54 8.89
CA THR A 258 -20.24 11.64 7.79
C THR A 258 -19.03 11.35 6.91
N ILE A 259 -18.80 10.08 6.57
CA ILE A 259 -17.73 9.69 5.65
C ILE A 259 -17.93 10.37 4.28
N SER A 260 -16.85 10.80 3.64
CA SER A 260 -16.88 11.38 2.30
C SER A 260 -16.35 10.43 1.24
N TYR A 261 -15.28 9.68 1.53
CA TYR A 261 -14.82 8.59 0.69
C TYR A 261 -13.94 7.62 1.50
N ILE A 262 -13.81 6.39 1.00
CA ILE A 262 -12.83 5.40 1.46
C ILE A 262 -12.03 4.94 0.26
N SER A 263 -10.70 4.79 0.42
CA SER A 263 -9.86 4.10 -0.54
C SER A 263 -9.04 3.01 0.12
N VAL A 264 -8.82 1.92 -0.62
CA VAL A 264 -8.06 0.74 -0.17
C VAL A 264 -6.78 0.66 -0.95
N TRP A 265 -5.70 0.37 -0.24
CA TRP A 265 -4.36 0.19 -0.78
C TRP A 265 -3.76 -1.09 -0.24
N ALA A 266 -2.90 -1.72 -1.02
CA ALA A 266 -2.11 -2.84 -0.56
C ALA A 266 -0.64 -2.61 -0.91
N ARG A 267 0.28 -3.07 -0.07
CA ARG A 267 1.72 -3.00 -0.37
C ARG A 267 2.22 -4.33 -0.87
N ASP A 268 2.94 -4.30 -1.98
CA ASP A 268 3.55 -5.48 -2.58
C ASP A 268 5.05 -5.53 -2.23
N PRO A 269 5.50 -6.42 -1.33
CA PRO A 269 6.89 -6.46 -0.89
C PRO A 269 7.85 -6.91 -1.99
N GLN A 270 9.15 -6.71 -1.78
CA GLN A 270 10.16 -7.37 -2.61
C GLN A 270 9.94 -8.89 -2.53
N PRO A 271 10.04 -9.62 -3.66
CA PRO A 271 10.07 -11.07 -3.58
C PRO A 271 11.33 -11.42 -2.80
N SER A 272 11.19 -12.03 -1.62
CA SER A 272 12.29 -12.83 -1.10
C SER A 272 12.69 -13.76 -2.24
N SER A 273 13.98 -13.79 -2.58
CA SER A 273 14.52 -14.50 -3.74
C SER A 273 14.30 -16.03 -3.73
N ASP A 274 13.48 -16.55 -2.83
CA ASP A 274 12.99 -17.92 -2.82
C ASP A 274 11.77 -18.10 -3.74
N VAL A 275 11.97 -17.84 -5.03
CA VAL A 275 11.17 -18.49 -6.07
C VAL A 275 11.78 -19.89 -6.22
N PRO A 276 11.03 -20.99 -5.98
CA PRO A 276 11.52 -22.32 -6.32
C PRO A 276 11.93 -22.30 -7.79
N GLU A 277 13.22 -22.52 -8.04
CA GLU A 277 13.80 -22.49 -9.37
C GLU A 277 12.87 -23.21 -10.35
N PRO A 278 12.40 -22.55 -11.42
CA PRO A 278 11.45 -23.16 -12.33
C PRO A 278 12.03 -24.49 -12.81
N ALA A 279 11.18 -25.51 -12.94
CA ALA A 279 11.53 -26.88 -13.27
C ALA A 279 12.42 -27.04 -14.53
N SER A 280 12.62 -25.97 -15.29
CA SER A 280 13.64 -25.81 -16.34
C SER A 280 15.08 -26.02 -15.85
N LEU A 281 15.47 -25.63 -14.62
CA LEU A 281 16.82 -25.93 -14.09
C LEU A 281 16.99 -27.42 -13.76
N ALA A 282 15.95 -28.05 -13.20
CA ALA A 282 15.91 -29.49 -12.99
C ALA A 282 15.92 -30.27 -14.33
N LEU A 283 15.17 -29.79 -15.35
CA LEU A 283 15.17 -30.35 -16.70
C LEU A 283 16.51 -30.17 -17.42
N LEU A 284 17.18 -29.03 -17.23
CA LEU A 284 18.52 -28.79 -17.76
C LEU A 284 19.55 -29.73 -17.10
N GLY A 285 19.45 -29.91 -15.78
CA GLY A 285 20.28 -30.85 -15.02
C GLY A 285 20.07 -32.31 -15.45
N LEU A 286 18.82 -32.74 -15.63
CA LEU A 286 18.48 -34.07 -16.14
C LEU A 286 18.91 -34.26 -17.61
N GLY A 287 18.79 -33.22 -18.43
CA GLY A 287 19.26 -33.22 -19.82
C GLY A 287 20.78 -33.43 -19.92
N LEU A 288 21.55 -32.74 -19.07
CA LEU A 288 23.02 -32.87 -19.03
C LEU A 288 23.47 -34.23 -18.48
N LEU A 289 22.79 -34.78 -17.47
CA LEU A 289 23.02 -36.14 -16.98
C LEU A 289 22.74 -37.20 -18.06
N GLY A 290 21.66 -37.03 -18.83
CA GLY A 290 21.34 -37.91 -19.96
C GLY A 290 22.44 -37.93 -21.03
N VAL A 291 23.00 -36.77 -21.36
CA VAL A 291 24.11 -36.66 -22.33
C VAL A 291 25.39 -37.31 -21.79
N ALA A 292 25.71 -37.15 -20.51
CA ALA A 292 26.87 -37.76 -19.87
C ALA A 292 26.80 -39.30 -19.88
N VAL A 293 25.63 -39.87 -19.57
CA VAL A 293 25.40 -41.33 -19.59
C VAL A 293 25.53 -41.90 -21.00
N ILE A 294 25.01 -41.21 -22.02
CA ILE A 294 25.13 -41.65 -23.42
C ILE A 294 26.59 -41.60 -23.89
N ARG A 295 27.36 -40.60 -23.47
CA ARG A 295 28.78 -40.48 -23.81
C ARG A 295 29.63 -41.58 -23.18
N HIS A 296 29.35 -41.97 -21.95
CA HIS A 296 30.05 -43.07 -21.28
C HIS A 296 29.75 -44.46 -21.84
N ARG A 297 28.65 -44.65 -22.58
CA ARG A 297 28.34 -45.93 -23.25
C ARG A 297 28.95 -46.09 -24.63
N LYS A 298 29.60 -45.04 -25.17
CA LYS A 298 30.26 -45.03 -26.49
C LYS A 298 31.79 -44.98 -26.40
N SER A 299 32.37 -45.05 -25.20
CA SER A 299 33.78 -45.38 -24.96
C SER A 299 33.87 -46.77 -24.35
#